data_AF-R3KR07-F1
#
_entry.id   AF-R3KR07-F1
#
_cell.length_a   1.000
_cell.length_b   1.000
_cell.length_c   1.000
_cell.angle_alpha   90.00
_cell.angle_beta   90.00
_cell.angle_gamma   90.00
#
_symmetry.space_group_name_H-M   'P 1'
#
loop_
_entity.id
_entity.type
_entity.pdbx_description
1 polymer ?
#
loop_
_entity_poly.entity_id
_entity_poly.type
_entity_poly.pdbx_seq_one_letter_code
_entity_poly.pdbx_strand_id
1 'polypeptide(L)'
;MNDFNEAILELRVPSVLADVYKKAIEREHSRYWVKNNLRNGEGKVVKEEVKPVWSGNYCHVNIINDLSSNQSILTITLLSHTLPNLKDTVNWYSKNGATLKEKNYE
;
A
#
# COMPACT_ATOMS: atom_id res chain seq x y z
N MET A 1 -12.01 -9.01 15.30
CA MET A 1 -11.51 -7.94 16.20
C MET A 1 -11.97 -6.63 15.58
N ASN A 2 -12.71 -5.77 16.28
CA ASN A 2 -13.37 -4.58 15.67
C ASN A 2 -12.50 -3.31 15.71
N ASP A 3 -11.22 -3.43 16.04
CA ASP A 3 -10.28 -2.30 16.15
C ASP A 3 -9.52 -2.03 14.83
N PHE A 4 -9.83 -2.81 13.80
CA PHE A 4 -9.21 -2.70 12.48
C PHE A 4 -10.26 -2.55 11.39
N ASN A 5 -9.90 -1.73 10.41
CA ASN A 5 -10.58 -1.63 9.13
C ASN A 5 -9.80 -2.48 8.13
N GLU A 6 -10.53 -3.21 7.30
CA GLU A 6 -10.01 -4.23 6.40
C GLU A 6 -10.54 -4.01 4.99
N ALA A 7 -9.69 -4.22 3.99
CA ALA A 7 -10.09 -4.25 2.58
C ALA A 7 -9.26 -5.27 1.80
N ILE A 8 -9.90 -5.94 0.85
CA ILE A 8 -9.24 -6.87 -0.09
C ILE A 8 -9.52 -6.37 -1.51
N LEU A 9 -8.46 -6.18 -2.30
CA LEU A 9 -8.55 -5.82 -3.72
C LEU A 9 -7.88 -6.87 -4.59
N GLU A 10 -8.33 -6.95 -5.85
CA GLU A 10 -7.68 -7.74 -6.90
C GLU A 10 -7.14 -6.86 -8.01
N LEU A 11 -5.91 -7.12 -8.45
CA LEU A 11 -5.29 -6.50 -9.62
C LEU A 11 -4.76 -7.57 -10.57
N ARG A 12 -5.09 -7.48 -11.86
CA ARG A 12 -4.51 -8.35 -12.89
C ARG A 12 -3.23 -7.72 -13.43
N VAL A 13 -2.16 -8.50 -13.49
CA VAL A 13 -0.86 -8.08 -14.02
C VAL A 13 -0.26 -9.17 -14.90
N PRO A 14 0.66 -8.84 -15.82
CA PRO A 14 1.45 -9.86 -16.52
C PRO A 14 2.20 -10.75 -15.53
N SER A 15 2.16 -12.07 -15.70
CA SER A 15 2.73 -13.01 -14.74
C SER A 15 4.22 -12.78 -14.47
N VAL A 16 4.96 -12.37 -15.50
CA VAL A 16 6.40 -12.05 -15.39
C VAL A 16 6.70 -10.87 -14.46
N LEU A 17 5.71 -10.02 -14.19
CA LEU A 17 5.83 -8.86 -13.30
C LEU A 17 5.18 -9.10 -11.92
N ALA A 18 4.51 -10.23 -11.69
CA ALA A 18 3.70 -10.45 -10.49
C ALA A 18 4.50 -10.28 -9.19
N ASP A 19 5.68 -10.90 -9.11
CA ASP A 19 6.59 -10.75 -7.96
C ASP A 19 7.12 -9.32 -7.79
N VAL A 20 7.34 -8.60 -8.91
CA VAL A 20 7.82 -7.22 -8.87
C VAL A 20 6.74 -6.30 -8.32
N TYR A 21 5.50 -6.45 -8.78
CA TYR A 21 4.35 -5.73 -8.25
C TYR A 21 4.12 -6.03 -6.78
N LYS A 22 4.13 -7.30 -6.37
CA LYS A 22 4.04 -7.70 -4.96
C LYS A 22 5.06 -6.96 -4.10
N LYS A 23 6.34 -7.01 -4.48
CA LYS A 23 7.42 -6.34 -3.72
C LYS A 23 7.23 -4.82 -3.67
N ALA A 24 6.81 -4.19 -4.77
CA ALA A 24 6.59 -2.76 -4.81
C ALA A 24 5.44 -2.33 -3.88
N ILE A 25 4.30 -3.01 -3.97
CA ILE A 25 3.09 -2.76 -3.17
C ILE A 25 3.37 -2.98 -1.68
N GLU A 26 3.95 -4.12 -1.30
CA GLU A 26 4.27 -4.40 0.11
C GLU A 26 5.29 -3.40 0.67
N ARG A 27 6.25 -2.94 -0.15
CA ARG A 27 7.24 -1.94 0.25
C ARG A 27 6.64 -0.55 0.43
N GLU A 28 5.68 -0.14 -0.39
CA GLU A 28 4.99 1.15 -0.27
C GLU A 28 4.28 1.30 1.09
N HIS A 29 3.76 0.19 1.61
CA HIS A 29 3.08 0.12 2.91
C HIS A 29 3.98 -0.29 4.07
N SER A 30 5.27 -0.51 3.82
CA SER A 30 6.26 -0.80 4.86
C SER A 30 6.78 0.49 5.52
N ARG A 31 7.33 0.37 6.72
CA ARG A 31 8.04 1.49 7.36
C ARG A 31 9.33 1.79 6.61
N TYR A 32 9.58 3.05 6.29
CA TYR A 32 10.82 3.48 5.65
C TYR A 32 11.39 4.74 6.33
N TRP A 33 12.69 4.92 6.20
CA TRP A 33 13.42 6.04 6.81
C TRP A 33 13.56 7.17 5.81
N VAL A 34 13.22 8.39 6.24
CA VAL A 34 13.41 9.59 5.43
C VAL A 34 14.34 10.56 6.14
N LYS A 35 15.16 11.26 5.36
CA LYS A 35 15.88 12.44 5.82
C LYS A 35 14.88 13.59 5.97
N ASN A 36 14.74 14.08 7.20
CA ASN A 36 13.91 15.20 7.57
C ASN A 36 14.81 16.39 7.89
N ASN A 37 14.87 17.34 6.97
CA ASN A 37 15.67 18.55 7.14
C ASN A 37 14.77 19.64 7.72
N LEU A 38 14.96 19.95 9.00
CA LEU A 38 14.31 21.07 9.64
C LEU A 38 14.99 22.36 9.18
N ARG A 39 14.20 23.29 8.66
CA ARG A 39 14.66 24.58 8.14
C ARG A 39 14.19 25.71 9.05
N ASN A 40 15.00 26.77 9.19
CA ASN A 40 14.59 28.01 9.84
C ASN A 40 13.67 28.84 8.91
N GLY A 41 13.19 29.99 9.39
CA GLY A 41 12.35 30.91 8.61
C GLY A 41 13.01 31.49 7.34
N GLU A 42 14.35 31.40 7.24
CA GLU A 42 15.13 31.82 6.07
C GLU A 42 15.38 30.66 5.08
N GLY A 43 14.84 29.47 5.36
CA GLY A 43 15.00 28.27 4.53
C GLY A 43 16.33 27.54 4.70
N LYS A 44 17.21 27.96 5.62
CA LYS A 44 18.48 27.28 5.92
C LYS A 44 18.23 26.04 6.77
N VAL A 45 18.85 24.91 6.43
CA VAL A 45 18.78 23.67 7.23
C VAL A 45 19.46 23.92 8.57
N VAL A 46 18.71 23.75 9.67
CA VAL A 46 19.18 23.91 11.04
C VAL A 46 19.34 22.57 11.76
N LYS A 47 18.68 21.51 11.28
CA LYS A 47 18.83 20.17 11.83
C LYS A 47 18.50 19.12 10.78
N GLU A 48 19.33 18.09 10.67
CA GLU A 48 19.05 16.90 9.88
C GLU A 48 18.70 15.76 10.82
N GLU A 49 17.50 15.21 10.67
CA GLU A 49 17.04 14.04 11.44
C GLU A 49 16.63 12.93 10.49
N VAL A 50 16.89 11.68 10.87
CA VAL A 50 16.33 10.52 10.18
C VAL A 50 15.13 10.05 10.98
N LYS A 51 13.94 10.06 10.38
CA LYS A 51 12.70 9.62 11.04
C LYS A 51 12.03 8.50 10.27
N PRO A 52 11.36 7.56 10.96
CA PRO A 52 10.55 6.55 10.29
C PRO A 52 9.25 7.20 9.81
N VAL A 53 8.84 6.85 8.59
CA VAL A 53 7.54 7.19 8.00
C VAL A 53 6.83 5.88 7.65
N TRP A 54 5.51 5.89 7.81
CA TRP A 54 4.65 4.76 7.50
C TRP A 54 3.35 5.26 6.89
N SER A 55 2.83 4.56 5.88
CA SER A 55 1.60 4.95 5.18
C SER A 55 0.33 4.78 6.03
N GLY A 56 0.42 4.14 7.20
CA GLY A 56 -0.74 3.88 8.07
C GLY A 56 -1.54 2.62 7.72
N ASN A 57 -1.06 1.79 6.78
CA ASN A 57 -1.69 0.52 6.42
C ASN A 57 -0.66 -0.61 6.47
N TYR A 58 -1.09 -1.77 6.97
CA TYR A 58 -0.38 -3.02 6.70
C TYR A 58 -0.89 -3.58 5.39
N CYS A 59 0.02 -4.11 4.59
CA CYS A 59 -0.29 -4.68 3.30
C CYS A 59 0.38 -6.04 3.14
N HIS A 60 -0.36 -6.97 2.56
CA HIS A 60 0.17 -8.22 2.05
C HIS A 60 -0.39 -8.47 0.66
N VAL A 61 0.45 -9.00 -0.24
CA VAL A 61 0.01 -9.37 -1.58
C VAL A 61 0.18 -10.86 -1.80
N ASN A 62 -0.91 -11.56 -2.08
CA ASN A 62 -0.85 -12.93 -2.57
C ASN A 62 -0.88 -12.95 -4.10
N ILE A 63 -0.14 -13.89 -4.72
CA ILE A 63 -0.09 -14.05 -6.17
C ILE A 63 -0.82 -15.35 -6.51
N ILE A 64 -1.85 -15.25 -7.34
CA ILE A 64 -2.56 -16.38 -7.93
C ILE A 64 -2.24 -16.39 -9.41
N ASN A 65 -1.46 -17.37 -9.86
CA ASN A 65 -1.10 -17.50 -11.26
C ASN A 65 -2.25 -18.16 -12.03
N ASP A 66 -2.69 -17.50 -13.10
CA ASP A 66 -3.59 -18.13 -14.06
C ASP A 66 -2.74 -18.86 -15.09
N LEU A 67 -2.58 -20.18 -14.97
CA LEU A 67 -1.74 -20.96 -15.88
C LEU A 67 -2.27 -21.00 -17.32
N SER A 68 -3.53 -20.59 -17.54
CA SER A 68 -4.15 -20.55 -18.86
C SER A 68 -3.93 -19.22 -19.58
N SER A 69 -3.44 -18.19 -18.88
CA SER A 69 -3.15 -16.88 -19.45
C SER A 69 -1.75 -16.40 -19.03
N ASN A 70 -1.12 -15.50 -19.80
CA ASN A 70 0.13 -14.87 -19.35
C ASN A 70 -0.13 -13.78 -18.29
N GLN A 71 -1.12 -13.99 -17.40
CA GLN A 71 -1.56 -13.05 -16.37
C GLN A 71 -1.57 -13.73 -15.00
N SER A 72 -1.38 -12.93 -13.97
CA SER A 72 -1.57 -13.31 -12.57
C SER A 72 -2.53 -12.35 -11.91
N ILE A 73 -3.29 -12.85 -10.95
CA ILE A 73 -4.16 -12.06 -10.09
C ILE A 73 -3.38 -11.81 -8.79
N LEU A 74 -3.21 -10.53 -8.46
CA LEU A 74 -2.68 -10.09 -7.18
C LEU A 74 -3.86 -9.84 -6.23
N THR A 75 -3.93 -10.58 -5.13
CA THR A 75 -4.85 -10.30 -4.03
C THR A 75 -4.13 -9.41 -3.03
N ILE A 76 -4.51 -8.13 -2.97
CA ILE A 76 -3.94 -7.11 -2.09
C ILE A 76 -4.82 -7.03 -0.84
N THR A 77 -4.29 -7.46 0.29
CA THR A 77 -4.95 -7.34 1.60
C THR A 77 -4.43 -6.10 2.31
N LEU A 78 -5.33 -5.24 2.77
CA LEU A 78 -5.03 -4.02 3.52
C LEU A 78 -5.69 -4.06 4.90
N LEU A 79 -4.93 -3.67 5.92
CA LEU A 79 -5.39 -3.56 7.31
C LEU A 79 -4.95 -2.20 7.88
N SER A 80 -5.87 -1.46 8.51
CA SER A 80 -5.58 -0.16 9.13
C SER A 80 -6.37 0.07 10.41
N HIS A 81 -5.74 0.71 11.40
CA HIS A 81 -6.46 1.25 12.55
C HIS A 81 -7.31 2.49 12.19
N THR A 82 -6.94 3.19 11.12
CA THR A 82 -7.56 4.47 10.75
C THR A 82 -8.35 4.32 9.46
N LEU A 83 -9.68 4.42 9.56
CA LEU A 83 -10.57 4.31 8.42
C LEU A 83 -10.26 5.29 7.27
N PRO A 84 -9.93 6.59 7.52
CA PRO A 84 -9.59 7.50 6.43
C PRO A 84 -8.40 7.06 5.59
N ASN A 85 -7.29 6.62 6.23
CA ASN A 85 -6.10 6.15 5.51
C ASN A 85 -6.39 4.92 4.64
N LEU A 86 -7.23 4.01 5.14
CA LEU A 86 -7.64 2.83 4.37
C LEU A 86 -8.49 3.22 3.17
N LYS A 87 -9.50 4.09 3.36
CA LYS A 87 -10.37 4.58 2.27
C LYS A 87 -9.56 5.26 1.17
N ASP A 88 -8.60 6.12 1.53
CA ASP A 88 -7.75 6.80 0.56
C ASP A 88 -6.90 5.82 -0.26
N THR A 89 -6.35 4.80 0.40
CA THR A 89 -5.54 3.77 -0.25
C THR A 89 -6.38 2.88 -1.17
N VAL A 90 -7.55 2.44 -0.71
CA VAL A 90 -8.51 1.67 -1.52
C VAL A 90 -8.94 2.47 -2.75
N ASN A 91 -9.28 3.74 -2.57
CA ASN A 91 -9.65 4.63 -3.67
C ASN A 91 -8.51 4.80 -4.68
N TRP A 92 -7.27 4.91 -4.21
CA TRP A 92 -6.10 5.01 -5.08
C TRP A 92 -5.91 3.73 -5.90
N TYR A 93 -5.92 2.55 -5.28
CA TYR A 93 -5.79 1.29 -6.01
C TYR A 93 -6.95 1.07 -7.00
N SER A 94 -8.18 1.41 -6.62
CA SER A 94 -9.33 1.30 -7.51
C SER A 94 -9.23 2.21 -8.74
N LYS A 95 -8.73 3.44 -8.57
CA LYS A 95 -8.44 4.33 -9.70
C LYS A 95 -7.32 3.79 -10.61
N ASN A 96 -6.42 2.97 -10.07
CA ASN A 96 -5.31 2.35 -10.79
C ASN A 96 -5.64 0.91 -11.26
N GLY A 97 -6.92 0.55 -11.35
CA GLY A 97 -7.37 -0.69 -12.00
C GLY A 97 -7.55 -1.89 -11.08
N ALA A 98 -7.38 -1.73 -9.77
CA ALA A 98 -7.70 -2.80 -8.81
C ALA A 98 -9.22 -2.85 -8.53
N THR A 99 -9.79 -4.04 -8.43
CA THR A 99 -11.19 -4.23 -8.07
C THR A 99 -11.32 -4.51 -6.58
N LEU A 100 -12.09 -3.70 -5.85
CA LEU A 100 -12.44 -4.00 -4.46
C LEU A 100 -13.31 -5.27 -4.40
N LYS A 101 -12.96 -6.22 -3.54
CA LYS A 101 -13.70 -7.47 -3.35
C LYS A 101 -14.43 -7.52 -2.02
N GLU A 102 -13.73 -7.18 -0.96
CA GLU A 102 -14.25 -7.25 0.40
C GLU A 102 -13.79 -6.05 1.21
N LYS A 103 -14.63 -5.62 2.15
CA LYS A 103 -14.31 -4.61 3.17
C LYS A 103 -15.19 -4.84 4.40
N ASN A 104 -14.73 -4.38 5.56
CA ASN A 104 -15.49 -4.49 6.82
C ASN A 104 -16.07 -3.14 7.32
N TYR A 105 -16.07 -2.11 6.48
CA TYR A 105 -16.50 -0.74 6.81
C TYR A 105 -17.47 -0.18 5.77
N GLU A 106 -18.28 0.80 6.18
CA GLU A 106 -19.21 1.54 5.30
C GLU A 106 -18.50 2.60 4.46
#